data_AF-A0A7Y7XJD5-F1
#
_entry.id   AF-A0A7Y7XJD5-F1
#
_cell.length_a   1.000
_cell.length_b   1.000
_cell.length_c   1.000
_cell.angle_alpha   90.00
_cell.angle_beta   90.00
_cell.angle_gamma   90.00
#
_symmetry.space_group_name_H-M   'P 1'
#
loop_
_entity.id
_entity.type
_entity.pdbx_description
1 polymer ?
#
loop_
_entity_poly.entity_id
_entity_poly.type
_entity_poly.pdbx_seq_one_letter_code
_entity_poly.pdbx_strand_id
1 'polypeptide(L)'
;MYLLGEQPAYADELINRLQAIPAQLLKGLNPCAPPLEFEQIADLGAFLPADRVFLIDSGLLHARVDERALFYLHEGDLVGLRQGIDWPRCVLNSDNPVSLIPYDRHELFAHIYADESRAEALLRYLIGQTALLSDAVTRLKQPEFRSSNGFQQVASGEVMIRQGDAADHVFIITEGHAEAFVDGHKVGDVPKDEIFGAMAVFTGEKRSASVIANQPCTVMLIPKDQFLSLTQSNPRIAHSLIESMARRIDLLNKEVTRLSAASTTR
;
A
#
# COMPACT_ATOMS: atom_id res chain seq x y z
N MET A 1 13.42 -15.96 -8.28
CA MET A 1 12.19 -15.33 -7.72
C MET A 1 12.12 -13.89 -8.18
N TYR A 2 11.03 -13.46 -8.81
CA TYR A 2 10.82 -12.07 -9.27
C TYR A 2 9.58 -11.43 -8.64
N LEU A 3 9.63 -10.12 -8.39
CA LEU A 3 8.51 -9.35 -7.84
C LEU A 3 7.62 -8.77 -8.94
N LEU A 4 6.37 -8.49 -8.60
CA LEU A 4 5.42 -7.79 -9.48
C LEU A 4 5.74 -6.28 -9.58
N GLY A 5 5.63 -5.71 -10.78
CA GLY A 5 5.75 -4.27 -11.03
C GLY A 5 7.18 -3.77 -11.28
N GLU A 6 7.36 -2.43 -11.31
CA GLU A 6 8.68 -1.81 -11.42
C GLU A 6 9.54 -2.12 -10.19
N GLN A 7 10.77 -2.59 -10.43
CA GLN A 7 11.70 -2.99 -9.40
C GLN A 7 12.84 -1.97 -9.26
N PRO A 8 13.28 -1.66 -8.02
CA PRO A 8 14.45 -0.83 -7.81
C PRO A 8 15.72 -1.61 -8.19
N ALA A 9 16.76 -0.90 -8.63
CA ALA A 9 18.00 -1.51 -9.13
C ALA A 9 18.67 -2.51 -8.15
N TYR A 10 18.52 -2.32 -6.84
CA TYR A 10 19.06 -3.27 -5.84
C TYR A 10 18.28 -4.59 -5.81
N ALA A 11 16.99 -4.58 -6.15
CA ALA A 11 16.17 -5.78 -6.17
C ALA A 11 16.62 -6.70 -7.31
N ASP A 12 16.89 -6.14 -8.49
CA ASP A 12 17.46 -6.89 -9.63
C ASP A 12 18.81 -7.54 -9.27
N GLU A 13 19.70 -6.77 -8.62
CA GLU A 13 21.00 -7.29 -8.18
C GLU A 13 20.83 -8.42 -7.16
N LEU A 14 19.91 -8.27 -6.21
CA LEU A 14 19.61 -9.30 -5.21
C LEU A 14 19.03 -10.55 -5.88
N ILE A 15 18.09 -10.41 -6.82
CA ILE A 15 17.49 -11.53 -7.54
C ILE A 15 18.57 -12.32 -8.29
N ASN A 16 19.45 -11.64 -9.02
CA ASN A 16 20.55 -12.27 -9.74
C ASN A 16 21.49 -13.05 -8.81
N ARG A 17 21.80 -12.49 -7.63
CA ARG A 17 22.60 -13.18 -6.61
C ARG A 17 21.91 -14.43 -6.07
N LEU A 18 20.59 -14.38 -5.87
CA LEU A 18 19.82 -15.51 -5.34
C LEU A 18 19.63 -16.64 -6.34
N GLN A 19 19.52 -16.33 -7.64
CA GLN A 19 19.33 -17.32 -8.71
C GLN A 19 20.49 -18.33 -8.80
N ALA A 20 21.71 -17.92 -8.48
CA ALA A 20 22.87 -18.81 -8.54
C ALA A 20 22.95 -19.81 -7.38
N ILE A 21 22.20 -19.58 -6.29
CA ILE A 21 22.36 -20.35 -5.04
C ILE A 21 21.77 -21.77 -5.14
N PRO A 22 20.55 -22.00 -5.65
CA PRO A 22 19.99 -23.35 -5.78
C PRO A 22 20.93 -24.35 -6.47
N ALA A 23 21.58 -23.94 -7.56
CA ALA A 23 22.55 -24.78 -8.26
C ALA A 23 23.76 -25.15 -7.36
N GLN A 24 24.19 -24.25 -6.48
CA GLN A 24 25.25 -24.52 -5.50
C GLN A 24 24.79 -25.48 -4.40
N LEU A 25 23.54 -25.33 -3.93
CA LEU A 25 22.96 -26.21 -2.91
C LEU A 25 22.81 -27.64 -3.41
N LEU A 26 22.48 -27.82 -4.69
CA LEU A 26 22.25 -29.12 -5.31
C LEU A 26 23.52 -29.77 -5.90
N LYS A 27 24.66 -29.05 -5.90
CA LYS A 27 25.87 -29.52 -6.56
C LYS A 27 26.37 -30.83 -5.95
N GLY A 28 26.31 -31.90 -6.75
CA GLY A 28 26.75 -33.24 -6.36
C GLY A 28 25.67 -34.08 -5.67
N LEU A 29 24.42 -33.58 -5.62
CA LEU A 29 23.24 -34.36 -5.23
C LEU A 29 22.50 -34.81 -6.49
N ASN A 30 22.05 -36.06 -6.53
CA ASN A 30 21.30 -36.60 -7.66
C ASN A 30 19.79 -36.42 -7.43
N PRO A 31 19.00 -36.21 -8.50
CA PRO A 31 17.54 -36.26 -8.42
C PRO A 31 17.05 -37.62 -7.92
N CYS A 32 15.98 -37.64 -7.14
CA CYS A 32 15.42 -38.88 -6.58
C CYS A 32 14.40 -39.56 -7.51
N ALA A 33 13.92 -38.87 -8.55
CA ALA A 33 12.98 -39.37 -9.53
C ALA A 33 13.09 -38.58 -10.86
N PRO A 34 12.47 -39.06 -11.96
CA PRO A 34 12.40 -38.30 -13.21
C PRO A 34 11.69 -36.94 -13.03
N PRO A 35 11.95 -35.97 -13.92
CA PRO A 35 11.25 -34.68 -13.90
C PRO A 35 9.72 -34.85 -13.97
N LEU A 36 9.01 -33.99 -13.25
CA LEU A 36 7.57 -33.85 -13.32
C LEU A 36 7.22 -32.75 -14.31
N GLU A 37 6.42 -33.09 -15.32
CA GLU A 37 5.97 -32.15 -16.35
C GLU A 37 4.49 -31.83 -16.17
N PHE A 38 4.16 -30.54 -16.26
CA PHE A 38 2.80 -30.04 -16.19
C PHE A 38 2.57 -29.12 -17.38
N GLU A 39 1.56 -29.40 -18.21
CA GLU A 39 1.15 -28.50 -19.30
C GLU A 39 0.57 -27.19 -18.76
N GLN A 40 -0.30 -27.30 -17.74
CA GLN A 40 -0.88 -26.21 -16.96
C GLN A 40 -1.19 -26.73 -15.56
N ILE A 41 -1.12 -25.85 -14.55
CA ILE A 41 -1.36 -26.25 -13.15
C ILE A 41 -2.00 -25.13 -12.35
N ALA A 42 -3.17 -25.37 -11.75
CA ALA A 42 -3.90 -24.37 -10.97
C ALA A 42 -3.43 -24.28 -9.50
N ASP A 43 -2.99 -25.40 -8.92
CA ASP A 43 -2.38 -25.44 -7.59
C ASP A 43 -1.36 -26.57 -7.53
N LEU A 44 -0.10 -26.22 -7.76
CA LEU A 44 1.01 -27.14 -7.73
C LEU A 44 1.18 -27.79 -6.35
N GLY A 45 0.90 -27.06 -5.26
CA GLY A 45 1.08 -27.56 -3.90
C GLY A 45 0.22 -28.78 -3.57
N ALA A 46 -0.92 -28.95 -4.26
CA ALA A 46 -1.79 -30.11 -4.09
C ALA A 46 -1.23 -31.42 -4.68
N PHE A 47 -0.26 -31.33 -5.60
CA PHE A 47 0.29 -32.48 -6.33
C PHE A 47 1.73 -32.82 -5.90
N LEU A 48 2.38 -31.94 -5.15
CA LEU A 48 3.76 -32.14 -4.72
C LEU A 48 3.82 -32.87 -3.37
N PRO A 49 4.55 -33.99 -3.28
CA PRO A 49 4.84 -34.67 -2.02
C PRO A 49 5.63 -33.80 -1.03
N ALA A 50 5.19 -33.78 0.24
CA ALA A 50 5.79 -32.97 1.31
C ALA A 50 7.21 -33.40 1.72
N ASP A 51 7.60 -34.62 1.37
CA ASP A 51 8.92 -35.21 1.59
C ASP A 51 9.92 -34.85 0.47
N ARG A 52 9.57 -33.95 -0.44
CA ARG A 52 10.42 -33.56 -1.57
C ARG A 52 10.61 -32.06 -1.68
N VAL A 53 11.72 -31.69 -2.34
CA VAL A 53 12.02 -30.34 -2.80
C VAL A 53 12.28 -30.42 -4.29
N PHE A 54 11.86 -29.41 -5.03
CA PHE A 54 11.88 -29.42 -6.48
C PHE A 54 12.71 -28.25 -6.99
N LEU A 55 13.55 -28.49 -7.98
CA LEU A 55 14.17 -27.44 -8.79
C LEU A 55 13.28 -27.18 -10.00
N ILE A 56 12.98 -25.92 -10.29
CA ILE A 56 12.33 -25.56 -11.55
C ILE A 56 13.37 -25.68 -12.67
N ASP A 57 13.15 -26.64 -13.57
CA ASP A 57 14.01 -26.88 -14.72
C ASP A 57 13.62 -26.00 -15.90
N SER A 58 12.32 -25.81 -16.11
CA SER A 58 11.80 -24.84 -17.08
C SER A 58 10.39 -24.38 -16.71
N GLY A 59 10.01 -23.21 -17.24
CA GLY A 59 8.70 -22.60 -17.02
C GLY A 59 8.66 -21.55 -15.91
N LEU A 60 7.45 -21.03 -15.68
CA LEU A 60 7.18 -19.94 -14.73
C LEU A 60 6.03 -20.33 -13.82
N LEU A 61 6.20 -20.16 -12.51
CA LEU A 61 5.17 -20.34 -11.50
C LEU A 61 4.80 -19.00 -10.88
N HIS A 62 3.50 -18.77 -10.73
CA HIS A 62 2.92 -17.60 -10.11
C HIS A 62 2.58 -17.95 -8.66
N ALA A 63 3.07 -17.17 -7.70
CA ALA A 63 2.75 -17.34 -6.29
C ALA A 63 1.61 -16.40 -5.89
N ARG A 64 0.55 -16.98 -5.31
CA ARG A 64 -0.66 -16.26 -4.87
C ARG A 64 -0.99 -16.55 -3.41
N VAL A 65 -1.44 -15.54 -2.69
CA VAL A 65 -2.03 -15.65 -1.34
C VAL A 65 -3.36 -14.89 -1.35
N ASP A 66 -4.44 -15.54 -0.91
CA ASP A 66 -5.80 -14.96 -0.89
C ASP A 66 -6.17 -14.23 -2.19
N GLU A 67 -6.02 -14.92 -3.32
CA GLU A 67 -6.25 -14.44 -4.70
C GLU A 67 -5.28 -13.36 -5.22
N ARG A 68 -4.39 -12.81 -4.41
CA ARG A 68 -3.41 -11.80 -4.85
C ARG A 68 -2.11 -12.45 -5.28
N ALA A 69 -1.67 -12.16 -6.50
CA ALA A 69 -0.31 -12.50 -6.93
C ALA A 69 0.70 -11.71 -6.10
N LEU A 70 1.77 -12.38 -5.66
CA LEU A 70 2.84 -11.80 -4.85
C LEU A 70 4.17 -11.74 -5.61
N PHE A 71 4.58 -12.86 -6.19
CA PHE A 71 5.86 -13.01 -6.89
C PHE A 71 5.79 -14.17 -7.87
N TYR A 72 6.83 -14.31 -8.69
CA TYR A 72 7.01 -15.40 -9.63
C TYR A 72 8.25 -16.22 -9.26
N LEU A 73 8.20 -17.52 -9.50
CA LEU A 73 9.35 -18.42 -9.49
C LEU A 73 9.60 -18.91 -10.91
N HIS A 74 10.86 -19.03 -11.31
CA HIS A 74 11.24 -19.43 -12.66
C HIS A 74 12.38 -20.45 -12.61
N GLU A 75 12.85 -20.88 -13.78
CA GLU A 75 14.02 -21.75 -13.94
C GLU A 75 15.15 -21.42 -12.95
N GLY A 76 15.60 -22.44 -12.22
CA GLY A 76 16.63 -22.33 -11.20
C GLY A 76 16.11 -22.10 -9.78
N ASP A 77 14.84 -21.71 -9.57
CA ASP A 77 14.29 -21.56 -8.23
C ASP A 77 13.91 -22.91 -7.58
N LEU A 78 13.90 -22.94 -6.24
CA LEU A 78 13.43 -24.09 -5.46
C LEU A 78 11.96 -23.96 -5.06
N VAL A 79 11.22 -25.05 -5.19
CA VAL A 79 9.83 -25.23 -4.75
C VAL A 79 9.77 -26.34 -3.70
N GLY A 80 8.83 -26.26 -2.76
CA GLY A 80 8.64 -27.30 -1.73
C GLY A 80 9.39 -27.04 -0.41
N LEU A 81 10.24 -26.00 -0.33
CA LEU A 81 10.91 -25.63 0.92
C LEU A 81 9.93 -25.34 2.08
N ARG A 82 8.76 -24.77 1.75
CA ARG A 82 7.68 -24.41 2.70
C ARG A 82 6.70 -25.53 3.03
N GLN A 83 6.78 -26.68 2.35
CA GLN A 83 5.84 -27.79 2.57
C GLN A 83 6.09 -28.47 3.93
N GLY A 84 5.02 -29.09 4.46
CA GLY A 84 5.07 -29.81 5.74
C GLY A 84 5.05 -28.92 6.99
N ILE A 85 4.81 -27.62 6.82
CA ILE A 85 4.68 -26.67 7.93
C ILE A 85 3.33 -25.95 7.80
N ASP A 86 2.64 -25.74 8.92
CA ASP A 86 1.31 -25.11 8.99
C ASP A 86 1.38 -23.58 8.80
N TRP A 87 1.77 -23.14 7.59
CA TRP A 87 1.80 -21.73 7.19
C TRP A 87 0.51 -21.34 6.44
N PRO A 88 0.20 -20.03 6.35
CA PRO A 88 -0.79 -19.52 5.41
C PRO A 88 -0.54 -20.05 3.99
N ARG A 89 -1.61 -20.50 3.33
CA ARG A 89 -1.51 -21.18 2.03
C ARG A 89 -1.03 -20.22 0.94
N CYS A 90 0.15 -20.47 0.39
CA CYS A 90 0.64 -19.86 -0.83
C CYS A 90 0.38 -20.82 -1.99
N VAL A 91 -0.54 -20.48 -2.88
CA VAL A 91 -0.87 -21.27 -4.06
C VAL A 91 0.14 -20.96 -5.16
N LEU A 92 0.69 -22.00 -5.79
CA LEU A 92 1.58 -21.88 -6.95
C LEU A 92 0.84 -22.37 -8.19
N ASN A 93 0.71 -21.53 -9.21
CA ASN A 93 0.00 -21.87 -10.45
C ASN A 93 0.82 -21.51 -11.70
N SER A 94 0.52 -22.15 -12.83
CA SER A 94 1.03 -21.77 -14.14
C SER A 94 0.02 -22.08 -15.23
N ASP A 95 -0.09 -21.16 -16.17
CA ASP A 95 -0.88 -21.32 -17.40
C ASP A 95 -0.02 -21.81 -18.59
N ASN A 96 1.29 -22.00 -18.35
CA ASN A 96 2.26 -22.48 -19.34
C ASN A 96 2.92 -23.77 -18.86
N PRO A 97 3.58 -24.53 -19.75
CA PRO A 97 4.30 -25.73 -19.37
C PRO A 97 5.40 -25.46 -18.34
N VAL A 98 5.50 -26.34 -17.33
CA VAL A 98 6.52 -26.31 -16.27
C VAL A 98 7.12 -27.69 -16.07
N SER A 99 8.45 -27.76 -15.96
CA SER A 99 9.22 -28.96 -15.62
C SER A 99 9.89 -28.80 -14.25
N LEU A 100 9.75 -29.81 -13.39
CA LEU A 100 10.28 -29.82 -12.02
C LEU A 100 11.15 -31.05 -11.77
N ILE A 101 12.39 -30.85 -11.32
CA ILE A 101 13.30 -31.93 -10.96
C ILE A 101 13.18 -32.22 -9.45
N PRO A 102 12.77 -33.44 -9.05
CA PRO A 102 12.56 -33.79 -7.65
C PRO A 102 13.85 -34.22 -6.94
N TYR A 103 14.01 -33.74 -5.71
CA TYR A 103 15.03 -34.16 -4.75
C TYR A 103 14.37 -34.62 -3.45
N ASP A 104 14.92 -35.65 -2.83
CA ASP A 104 14.49 -36.08 -1.51
C ASP A 104 14.81 -34.98 -0.48
N ARG A 105 13.83 -34.60 0.34
CA ARG A 105 13.98 -33.50 1.29
C ARG A 105 15.03 -33.83 2.34
N HIS A 106 15.05 -35.06 2.86
CA HIS A 106 15.97 -35.47 3.90
C HIS A 106 17.41 -35.50 3.38
N GLU A 107 17.62 -36.11 2.22
CA GLU A 107 18.94 -36.16 1.58
C GLU A 107 19.46 -34.78 1.22
N LEU A 108 18.59 -33.89 0.70
CA LEU A 108 18.96 -32.51 0.37
C LEU A 108 19.48 -31.76 1.60
N PHE A 109 18.74 -31.78 2.72
CA PHE A 109 19.17 -31.06 3.91
C PHE A 109 20.39 -31.70 4.55
N ALA A 110 20.51 -33.03 4.57
CA ALA A 110 21.72 -33.72 5.02
C ALA A 110 22.94 -33.30 4.17
N HIS A 111 22.78 -33.23 2.85
CA HIS A 111 23.81 -32.78 1.91
C HIS A 111 24.23 -31.33 2.15
N ILE A 112 23.26 -30.43 2.37
CA ILE A 112 23.51 -29.02 2.68
C ILE A 112 24.27 -28.88 4.00
N TYR A 113 23.81 -29.54 5.07
CA TYR A 113 24.41 -29.41 6.40
C TYR A 113 25.76 -30.09 6.55
N ALA A 114 26.11 -31.00 5.63
CA ALA A 114 27.44 -31.61 5.59
C ALA A 114 28.55 -30.65 5.09
N ASP A 115 28.21 -29.48 4.55
CA ASP A 115 29.16 -28.49 4.04
C ASP A 115 28.80 -27.08 4.52
N GLU A 116 29.74 -26.41 5.19
CA GLU A 116 29.53 -25.09 5.78
C GLU A 116 29.17 -24.03 4.72
N SER A 117 29.78 -24.10 3.53
CA SER A 117 29.51 -23.15 2.45
C SER A 117 28.10 -23.33 1.90
N ARG A 118 27.61 -24.56 1.76
CA ARG A 118 26.21 -24.83 1.38
C ARG A 118 25.23 -24.38 2.45
N ALA A 119 25.53 -24.63 3.73
CA ALA A 119 24.70 -24.17 4.83
C ALA A 119 24.58 -22.64 4.85
N GLU A 120 25.70 -21.92 4.67
CA GLU A 120 25.70 -20.46 4.56
C GLU A 120 24.93 -19.98 3.32
N ALA A 121 25.10 -20.65 2.18
CA ALA A 121 24.37 -20.33 0.96
C ALA A 121 22.85 -20.46 1.15
N LEU A 122 22.38 -21.52 1.83
CA LEU A 122 20.96 -21.69 2.14
C LEU A 122 20.44 -20.53 3.01
N LEU A 123 21.21 -20.13 4.03
CA LEU A 123 20.85 -19.00 4.88
C LEU A 123 20.73 -17.71 4.07
N ARG A 124 21.72 -17.42 3.22
CA ARG A 124 21.70 -16.26 2.31
C ARG A 124 20.52 -16.30 1.36
N TYR A 125 20.17 -17.48 0.85
CA TYR A 125 19.00 -17.68 -0.01
C TYR A 125 17.70 -17.30 0.70
N LEU A 126 17.48 -17.84 1.91
CA LEU A 126 16.27 -17.59 2.70
C LEU A 126 16.17 -16.13 3.17
N ILE A 127 17.28 -15.53 3.60
CA ILE A 127 17.33 -14.11 4.00
C ILE A 127 17.04 -13.22 2.79
N GLY A 128 17.64 -13.49 1.63
CA GLY A 128 17.40 -12.70 0.43
C GLY A 128 15.96 -12.79 -0.07
N GLN A 129 15.34 -13.98 -0.02
CA GLN A 129 13.91 -14.12 -0.30
C GLN A 129 13.07 -13.28 0.68
N THR A 130 13.41 -13.27 1.96
CA THR A 130 12.71 -12.47 2.98
C THR A 130 12.85 -10.96 2.72
N ALA A 131 14.03 -10.51 2.29
CA ALA A 131 14.27 -9.12 1.93
C ALA A 131 13.42 -8.70 0.71
N LEU A 132 13.38 -9.55 -0.33
CA LEU A 132 12.52 -9.31 -1.51
C LEU A 132 11.03 -9.27 -1.14
N LEU A 133 10.57 -10.15 -0.26
CA LEU A 133 9.18 -10.14 0.21
C LEU A 133 8.87 -8.90 1.06
N SER A 134 9.78 -8.47 1.94
CA SER A 134 9.61 -7.23 2.72
C SER A 134 9.48 -6.01 1.82
N ASP A 135 10.27 -5.98 0.75
CA ASP A 135 10.26 -4.94 -0.26
C ASP A 135 8.94 -4.95 -1.07
N ALA A 136 8.48 -6.15 -1.48
CA ALA A 136 7.18 -6.34 -2.13
C ALA A 136 6.02 -5.90 -1.24
N VAL A 137 6.04 -6.26 0.05
CA VAL A 137 5.02 -5.84 1.03
C VAL A 137 5.03 -4.33 1.18
N THR A 138 6.20 -3.68 1.23
CA THR A 138 6.30 -2.21 1.33
C THR A 138 5.68 -1.52 0.11
N ARG A 139 5.81 -2.10 -1.08
CA ARG A 139 5.20 -1.57 -2.31
C ARG A 139 3.71 -1.86 -2.44
N LEU A 140 3.27 -3.04 -2.01
CA LEU A 140 1.86 -3.44 -2.06
C LEU A 140 1.03 -2.82 -0.93
N LYS A 141 1.67 -2.53 0.20
CA LYS A 141 1.04 -1.85 1.32
C LYS A 141 0.92 -0.37 0.96
N GLN A 142 -0.30 0.07 0.68
CA GLN A 142 -0.61 1.50 0.74
C GLN A 142 -0.09 2.02 2.09
N PRO A 143 0.66 3.13 2.13
CA PRO A 143 1.16 3.66 3.39
C PRO A 143 -0.02 3.80 4.36
N GLU A 144 -0.06 2.92 5.36
CA GLU A 144 -1.02 3.00 6.44
C GLU A 144 -0.61 4.22 7.26
N PHE A 145 -1.21 5.35 6.92
CA PHE A 145 -1.06 6.57 7.68
C PHE A 145 -1.73 6.34 9.03
N ARG A 146 -0.92 5.95 10.01
CA ARG A 146 -1.20 6.30 11.39
C ARG A 146 -1.10 7.81 11.45
N SER A 147 -2.24 8.47 11.39
CA SER A 147 -2.41 9.84 11.82
C SER A 147 -1.71 10.01 13.18
N SER A 148 -0.46 10.48 13.17
CA SER A 148 0.11 11.18 14.31
C SER A 148 -0.51 12.57 14.35
N ASN A 149 -1.85 12.63 14.34
CA ASN A 149 -2.57 13.87 14.26
C ASN A 149 -2.69 14.39 15.67
N GLY A 150 -2.02 15.51 15.94
CA GLY A 150 -2.32 16.31 17.12
C GLY A 150 -3.78 16.75 16.99
N PHE A 151 -4.67 16.05 17.69
CA PHE A 151 -5.98 16.60 17.97
C PHE A 151 -5.75 17.86 18.81
N GLN A 152 -6.29 18.97 18.34
CA GLN A 152 -6.26 20.23 19.08
C GLN A 152 -7.66 20.51 19.61
N GLN A 153 -7.74 20.83 20.90
CA GLN A 153 -8.93 21.40 21.50
C GLN A 153 -8.91 22.91 21.25
N VAL A 154 -10.03 23.44 20.77
CA VAL A 154 -10.21 24.85 20.40
C VAL A 154 -11.39 25.38 21.21
N ALA A 155 -11.19 26.46 21.94
CA ALA A 155 -12.24 27.06 22.76
C ALA A 155 -13.23 27.84 21.89
N SER A 156 -14.45 28.06 22.42
CA SER A 156 -15.42 28.94 21.78
C SER A 156 -14.84 30.36 21.60
N GLY A 157 -14.99 30.93 20.41
CA GLY A 157 -14.45 32.24 20.02
C GLY A 157 -12.99 32.21 19.55
N GLU A 158 -12.31 31.07 19.61
CA GLU A 158 -10.93 30.95 19.18
C GLU A 158 -10.81 30.88 17.65
N VAL A 159 -9.79 31.55 17.12
CA VAL A 159 -9.56 31.67 15.67
C VAL A 159 -8.62 30.56 15.21
N MET A 160 -9.12 29.66 14.37
CA MET A 160 -8.35 28.55 13.81
C MET A 160 -7.61 28.92 12.53
N ILE A 161 -8.21 29.77 11.70
CA ILE A 161 -7.62 30.31 10.47
C ILE A 161 -7.85 31.82 10.46
N ARG A 162 -6.83 32.59 10.09
CA ARG A 162 -6.99 34.02 9.76
C ARG A 162 -6.90 34.22 8.27
N GLN A 163 -7.80 35.05 7.74
CA GLN A 163 -7.78 35.48 6.35
C GLN A 163 -6.45 36.19 6.06
N GLY A 164 -5.84 35.89 4.90
CA GLY A 164 -4.57 36.46 4.45
C GLY A 164 -3.32 35.71 4.92
N ASP A 165 -3.44 34.75 5.85
CA ASP A 165 -2.31 33.94 6.29
C ASP A 165 -1.84 32.96 5.21
N ALA A 166 -0.62 32.46 5.36
CA ALA A 166 -0.13 31.35 4.57
C ALA A 166 -0.86 30.04 4.95
N ALA A 167 -0.96 29.11 4.00
CA ALA A 167 -1.58 27.81 4.22
C ALA A 167 -0.54 26.69 4.27
N ASP A 168 -0.26 26.22 5.47
CA ASP A 168 0.66 25.12 5.79
C ASP A 168 -0.08 23.86 6.29
N HIS A 169 -1.35 24.00 6.70
CA HIS A 169 -2.19 22.90 7.19
C HIS A 169 -3.62 22.93 6.64
N VAL A 170 -4.28 21.78 6.68
CA VAL A 170 -5.73 21.59 6.49
C VAL A 170 -6.31 21.07 7.79
N PHE A 171 -7.58 21.42 8.05
CA PHE A 171 -8.25 21.09 9.31
C PHE A 171 -9.50 20.26 9.04
N ILE A 172 -9.83 19.38 9.99
CA ILE A 172 -11.09 18.64 10.02
C ILE A 172 -11.72 18.83 11.40
N ILE A 173 -12.98 19.26 11.47
CA ILE A 173 -13.71 19.30 12.74
C ILE A 173 -14.17 17.88 13.06
N THR A 174 -13.66 17.28 14.12
CA THR A 174 -14.12 15.96 14.57
C THR A 174 -15.26 16.07 15.56
N GLU A 175 -15.30 17.15 16.32
CA GLU A 175 -16.40 17.53 17.21
C GLU A 175 -16.52 19.05 17.31
N GLY A 176 -17.74 19.56 17.46
CA GLY A 176 -18.02 21.00 17.57
C GLY A 176 -18.53 21.62 16.27
N HIS A 177 -18.48 22.95 16.19
CA HIS A 177 -18.92 23.74 15.04
C HIS A 177 -18.14 25.05 14.96
N ALA A 178 -17.91 25.53 13.74
CA ALA A 178 -17.23 26.78 13.48
C ALA A 178 -17.90 27.60 12.38
N GLU A 179 -17.50 28.85 12.26
CA GLU A 179 -18.04 29.81 11.31
C GLU A 179 -16.91 30.44 10.50
N ALA A 180 -17.16 30.60 9.21
CA ALA A 180 -16.22 31.23 8.27
C ALA A 180 -16.60 32.69 8.03
N PHE A 181 -15.61 33.57 8.06
CA PHE A 181 -15.75 35.02 7.88
C PHE A 181 -14.81 35.55 6.80
N VAL A 182 -15.30 36.46 5.95
CA VAL A 182 -14.50 37.21 4.97
C VAL A 182 -14.71 38.68 5.25
N ASP A 183 -13.63 39.43 5.48
CA ASP A 183 -13.66 40.85 5.80
C ASP A 183 -14.66 41.18 6.93
N GLY A 184 -14.72 40.32 7.95
CA GLY A 184 -15.61 40.44 9.11
C GLY A 184 -17.05 39.98 8.89
N HIS A 185 -17.45 39.60 7.67
CA HIS A 185 -18.80 39.15 7.36
C HIS A 185 -18.88 37.62 7.38
N LYS A 186 -19.87 37.04 8.06
CA LYS A 186 -20.10 35.59 8.06
C LYS A 186 -20.47 35.13 6.65
N VAL A 187 -19.69 34.22 6.08
CA VAL A 187 -19.88 33.66 4.74
C VAL A 187 -20.31 32.19 4.75
N GLY A 188 -20.40 31.58 5.92
CA GLY A 188 -21.00 30.26 6.08
C GLY A 188 -20.54 29.52 7.33
N ASP A 189 -21.10 28.33 7.48
CA ASP A 189 -20.83 27.43 8.59
C ASP A 189 -19.82 26.35 8.20
N VAL A 190 -19.16 25.79 9.21
CA VAL A 190 -18.22 24.68 9.13
C VAL A 190 -18.66 23.67 10.19
N PRO A 191 -19.47 22.66 9.82
CA PRO A 191 -20.00 21.68 10.77
C PRO A 191 -18.97 20.59 11.10
N LYS A 192 -19.35 19.68 12.00
CA LYS A 192 -18.63 18.43 12.23
C LYS A 192 -18.43 17.63 10.93
N ASP A 193 -17.29 16.94 10.87
CA ASP A 193 -16.77 16.13 9.77
C ASP A 193 -16.46 16.92 8.48
N GLU A 194 -16.53 18.25 8.53
CA GLU A 194 -16.18 19.13 7.43
C GLU A 194 -14.66 19.36 7.37
N ILE A 195 -14.12 19.28 6.15
CA ILE A 195 -12.73 19.62 5.85
C ILE A 195 -12.67 21.09 5.46
N PHE A 196 -11.84 21.89 6.13
CA PHE A 196 -11.71 23.31 5.87
C PHE A 196 -10.25 23.78 5.77
N GLY A 197 -10.05 24.90 5.08
CA GLY A 197 -8.71 25.41 4.77
C GLY A 197 -8.02 24.70 3.59
N ALA A 198 -8.65 23.70 2.97
CA ALA A 198 -8.07 22.95 1.85
C ALA A 198 -7.79 23.80 0.60
N MET A 199 -8.62 24.81 0.32
CA MET A 199 -8.52 25.61 -0.91
C MET A 199 -7.15 26.28 -1.09
N ALA A 200 -6.67 26.99 -0.06
CA ALA A 200 -5.37 27.65 -0.09
C ALA A 200 -4.18 26.66 -0.22
N VAL A 201 -4.35 25.43 0.27
CA VAL A 201 -3.35 24.38 0.09
C VAL A 201 -3.28 23.91 -1.37
N PHE A 202 -4.42 23.79 -2.05
CA PHE A 202 -4.49 23.39 -3.45
C PHE A 202 -4.12 24.51 -4.43
N THR A 203 -4.60 25.72 -4.21
CA THR A 203 -4.36 26.85 -5.14
C THR A 203 -3.01 27.51 -4.94
N GLY A 204 -2.39 27.32 -3.76
CA GLY A 204 -1.16 28.03 -3.37
C GLY A 204 -1.41 29.50 -2.99
N GLU A 205 -2.66 29.94 -2.98
CA GLU A 205 -3.04 31.28 -2.55
C GLU A 205 -3.06 31.40 -1.02
N LYS A 206 -3.21 32.64 -0.52
CA LYS A 206 -3.42 32.91 0.90
C LYS A 206 -4.79 32.44 1.37
N ARG A 207 -4.98 32.30 2.69
CA ARG A 207 -6.28 31.97 3.28
C ARG A 207 -7.34 32.99 2.84
N SER A 208 -8.41 32.51 2.21
CA SER A 208 -9.49 33.36 1.68
C SER A 208 -10.48 33.83 2.74
N ALA A 209 -10.54 33.17 3.90
CA ALA A 209 -11.47 33.45 4.98
C ALA A 209 -10.82 33.15 6.33
N SER A 210 -11.30 33.82 7.38
CA SER A 210 -11.04 33.44 8.77
C SER A 210 -12.03 32.37 9.21
N VAL A 211 -11.62 31.44 10.06
CA VAL A 211 -12.50 30.42 10.64
C VAL A 211 -12.41 30.49 12.16
N ILE A 212 -13.56 30.67 12.81
CA ILE A 212 -13.67 30.92 14.25
C ILE A 212 -14.61 29.87 14.85
N ALA A 213 -14.20 29.23 15.94
CA ALA A 213 -15.05 28.28 16.65
C ALA A 213 -16.23 29.02 17.30
N ASN A 214 -17.46 28.58 17.06
CA ASN A 214 -18.64 29.19 17.71
C ASN A 214 -19.03 28.46 19.00
N GLN A 215 -18.46 27.28 19.23
CA GLN A 215 -18.53 26.46 20.43
C GLN A 215 -17.20 25.70 20.61
N PRO A 216 -16.93 25.04 21.75
CA PRO A 216 -15.74 24.21 21.88
C PRO A 216 -15.65 23.15 20.78
N CYS A 217 -14.49 23.05 20.15
CA CYS A 217 -14.24 22.15 19.02
C CYS A 217 -13.03 21.25 19.27
N THR A 218 -13.12 20.01 18.81
CA THR A 218 -11.95 19.16 18.59
C THR A 218 -11.64 19.20 17.11
N VAL A 219 -10.42 19.60 16.76
CA VAL A 219 -9.97 19.66 15.37
C VAL A 219 -8.74 18.81 15.12
N MET A 220 -8.68 18.25 13.93
CA MET A 220 -7.56 17.46 13.45
C MET A 220 -6.76 18.29 12.46
N LEU A 221 -5.46 18.47 12.72
CA LEU A 221 -4.55 19.22 11.87
C LEU A 221 -3.80 18.27 10.94
N ILE A 222 -3.74 18.61 9.65
CA ILE A 222 -3.06 17.83 8.62
C ILE A 222 -2.11 18.76 7.86
N PRO A 223 -0.78 18.55 7.92
CA PRO A 223 0.17 19.32 7.12
C PRO A 223 -0.10 19.24 5.62
N LYS A 224 0.18 20.33 4.88
CA LYS A 224 -0.05 20.46 3.43
C LYS A 224 0.49 19.28 2.62
N ASP A 225 1.75 18.91 2.84
CA ASP A 225 2.41 17.84 2.09
C ASP A 225 1.76 16.47 2.35
N GLN A 226 1.25 16.28 3.57
CA GLN A 226 0.52 15.07 3.95
C GLN A 226 -0.89 15.06 3.36
N PHE A 227 -1.57 16.19 3.35
CA PHE A 227 -2.93 16.30 2.82
C PHE A 227 -3.02 15.94 1.34
N LEU A 228 -2.08 16.40 0.51
CA LEU A 228 -2.01 16.03 -0.90
C LEU A 228 -1.85 14.51 -1.06
N SER A 229 -0.94 13.90 -0.30
CA SER A 229 -0.74 12.45 -0.30
C SER A 229 -1.98 11.66 0.17
N LEU A 230 -2.72 12.20 1.14
CA LEU A 230 -3.98 11.61 1.63
C LEU A 230 -5.08 11.61 0.57
N THR A 231 -5.19 12.68 -0.21
CA THR A 231 -6.20 12.75 -1.29
C THR A 231 -5.94 11.76 -2.41
N GLN A 232 -4.67 11.40 -2.66
CA GLN A 232 -4.28 10.39 -3.66
C GLN A 232 -4.48 8.96 -3.15
N SER A 233 -4.15 8.69 -1.89
CA SER A 233 -4.19 7.34 -1.30
C SER A 233 -5.58 6.93 -0.79
N ASN A 234 -6.43 7.89 -0.42
CA ASN A 234 -7.77 7.62 0.11
C ASN A 234 -8.85 8.38 -0.68
N PRO A 235 -9.47 7.73 -1.69
CA PRO A 235 -10.49 8.34 -2.53
C PRO A 235 -11.70 8.89 -1.76
N ARG A 236 -11.99 8.38 -0.55
CA ARG A 236 -13.10 8.87 0.27
C ARG A 236 -12.89 10.32 0.71
N ILE A 237 -11.65 10.72 1.02
CA ILE A 237 -11.33 12.10 1.41
C ILE A 237 -11.59 13.04 0.23
N ALA A 238 -11.13 12.67 -0.97
CA ALA A 238 -11.42 13.41 -2.19
C ALA A 238 -12.93 13.51 -2.45
N HIS A 239 -13.68 12.42 -2.24
CA HIS A 239 -15.12 12.40 -2.39
C HIS A 239 -15.83 13.35 -1.41
N SER A 240 -15.44 13.35 -0.13
CA SER A 240 -15.99 14.28 0.88
C SER A 240 -15.71 15.75 0.55
N LEU A 241 -14.52 16.05 0.00
CA LEU A 241 -14.21 17.40 -0.49
C LEU A 241 -15.12 17.81 -1.65
N ILE A 242 -15.31 16.92 -2.62
CA ILE A 242 -16.18 17.17 -3.78
C ILE A 242 -17.63 17.39 -3.32
N GLU A 243 -18.12 16.57 -2.39
CA GLU A 243 -19.47 16.71 -1.83
C GLU A 243 -19.63 18.04 -1.06
N SER A 244 -18.65 18.41 -0.24
CA SER A 244 -18.62 19.71 0.45
C SER A 244 -18.68 20.88 -0.55
N MET A 245 -17.83 20.86 -1.58
CA MET A 245 -17.81 21.91 -2.61
C MET A 245 -19.14 21.98 -3.36
N ALA A 246 -19.73 20.84 -3.72
CA ALA A 246 -21.03 20.79 -4.39
C ALA A 246 -22.14 21.40 -3.53
N ARG A 247 -22.19 21.07 -2.23
CA ARG A 247 -23.12 21.71 -1.27
C ARG A 247 -22.90 23.22 -1.18
N ARG A 248 -21.65 23.67 -1.14
CA ARG A 248 -21.30 25.10 -1.06
C ARG A 248 -21.76 25.87 -2.30
N ILE A 249 -21.53 25.32 -3.49
CA ILE A 249 -21.95 25.93 -4.76
C ILE A 249 -23.48 26.04 -4.84
N ASP A 250 -24.21 24.99 -4.43
CA ASP A 250 -25.68 25.03 -4.41
C ASP A 250 -26.23 26.11 -3.45
N LEU A 251 -25.65 26.24 -2.25
CA LEU A 251 -26.00 27.30 -1.30
C LEU A 251 -25.73 28.71 -1.87
N LEU A 252 -24.58 28.92 -2.49
CA LEU A 252 -24.23 30.19 -3.13
C LEU A 252 -25.18 30.53 -4.29
N ASN A 253 -25.52 29.55 -5.13
CA ASN A 253 -26.46 29.75 -6.23
C ASN A 253 -27.85 30.16 -5.75
N LYS A 254 -28.34 29.55 -4.65
CA LYS A 254 -29.61 29.93 -4.01
C LYS A 254 -29.60 31.37 -3.51
N GLU A 255 -28.50 31.79 -2.88
CA GLU A 255 -28.37 33.14 -2.35
C GLU A 255 -28.27 34.20 -3.47
N VAL A 256 -27.47 33.93 -4.52
CA VAL A 256 -27.39 34.80 -5.70
C VAL A 256 -28.74 34.94 -6.39
N THR A 257 -29.50 33.84 -6.53
CA THR A 257 -30.85 33.87 -7.11
C THR A 257 -31.80 34.73 -6.27
N ARG A 258 -31.75 34.61 -4.94
CA ARG A 258 -32.56 35.43 -4.02
C ARG A 258 -32.23 36.92 -4.14
N LEU A 259 -30.94 37.27 -4.15
CA LEU A 259 -30.49 38.66 -4.29
C LEU A 259 -30.89 39.25 -5.65
N SER A 260 -30.82 38.46 -6.72
CA SER A 260 -31.20 38.87 -8.08
C SER A 260 -32.71 39.08 -8.23
N ALA A 261 -33.52 38.27 -7.56
CA ALA A 261 -34.97 38.45 -7.50
C ALA A 261 -35.37 39.71 -6.71
N ALA A 262 -34.65 40.00 -5.62
CA ALA A 262 -34.90 41.19 -4.80
C ALA A 262 -34.51 42.50 -5.49
N SER A 263 -33.48 42.51 -6.35
CA SER A 263 -33.05 43.69 -7.11
C SER A 263 -33.92 44.00 -8.32
N THR A 264 -34.67 43.03 -8.84
CA THR A 264 -35.58 43.19 -10.00
C THR A 264 -36.96 43.77 -9.61
N THR A 265 -37.25 43.89 -8.31
CA THR A 265 -38.55 44.38 -7.80
C THR A 265 -38.49 45.84 -7.31
N ARG A 266 -37.56 46.66 -7.82
CA ARG A 266 -37.45 48.10 -7.52
C ARG A 266 -37.46 48.93 -8.79
#